data_AF-A0A9D2DW59-F1
#
_entry.id   AF-A0A9D2DW59-F1
#
_cell.length_a   1.000
_cell.length_b   1.000
_cell.length_c   1.000
_cell.angle_alpha   90.00
_cell.angle_beta   90.00
_cell.angle_gamma   90.00
#
_symmetry.space_group_name_H-M   'P 1'
#
loop_
_entity.id
_entity.type
_entity.pdbx_description
1 polymer ?
#
loop_
_entity_poly.entity_id
_entity_poly.type
_entity_poly.pdbx_seq_one_letter_code
_entity_poly.pdbx_strand_id
1 'polypeptide(L)' 'APIFHELHPEKIGMQLLPSGLMAPQKSMAGIVGIGKRAHKTCKDCMLFKSCVYRKEGTTCFRSENR' A
#
# COMPACT_ATOMS: atom_id res chain seq x y z
N ALA A 1 -5.22 5.20 -10.09
CA ALA A 1 -5.66 4.77 -8.74
C ALA A 1 -6.37 5.92 -8.04
N PRO A 2 -7.50 5.71 -7.34
CA PRO A 2 -8.33 6.80 -6.80
C PRO A 2 -7.57 7.78 -5.91
N ILE A 3 -6.64 7.29 -5.08
CA ILE A 3 -5.88 8.12 -4.15
C ILE A 3 -4.93 9.11 -4.85
N PHE A 4 -4.39 8.75 -6.02
CA PHE A 4 -3.45 9.59 -6.75
C PHE A 4 -4.14 10.80 -7.41
N HIS A 5 -5.43 10.67 -7.72
CA HIS A 5 -6.22 11.77 -8.25
C HIS A 5 -6.43 12.86 -7.19
N GLU A 6 -6.74 12.45 -5.96
CA GLU A 6 -6.99 13.38 -4.84
C GLU A 6 -5.71 14.04 -4.31
N LEU A 7 -4.58 13.36 -4.37
CA LEU A 7 -3.33 13.81 -3.74
C LEU A 7 -2.50 14.80 -4.58
N HIS A 8 -2.79 14.95 -5.88
CA HIS A 8 -1.99 15.81 -6.78
C HIS A 8 -0.46 15.60 -6.66
N PRO A 9 0.04 14.36 -6.81
CA PRO A 9 1.43 13.97 -6.56
C PRO A 9 2.44 14.68 -7.47
N GLU A 10 2.02 15.21 -8.60
CA GLU A 10 2.84 16.02 -9.50
C GLU A 10 3.43 17.26 -8.80
N LYS A 11 2.75 17.78 -7.77
CA LYS A 11 3.22 18.93 -6.98
C LYS A 11 4.49 18.63 -6.18
N ILE A 12 4.77 17.36 -5.92
CA ILE A 12 5.97 16.89 -5.20
C ILE A 12 6.91 16.09 -6.11
N GLY A 13 6.72 16.18 -7.43
CA GLY A 13 7.55 15.46 -8.40
C GLY A 13 7.30 13.95 -8.44
N MET A 14 6.12 13.49 -8.01
CA MET A 14 5.72 12.08 -8.09
C MET A 14 4.75 11.83 -9.25
N GLN A 15 4.88 10.65 -9.88
CA GLN A 15 3.97 10.20 -10.93
C GLN A 15 3.63 8.72 -10.81
N LEU A 16 2.49 8.32 -11.38
CA LEU A 16 2.08 6.92 -11.53
C LEU A 16 2.32 6.49 -12.98
N LEU A 17 3.17 5.48 -13.17
CA LEU A 17 3.45 4.90 -14.49
C LEU A 17 2.25 4.06 -14.97
N PRO A 18 2.11 3.80 -16.28
CA PRO A 18 1.06 2.92 -16.82
C PRO A 18 1.06 1.51 -16.20
N SER A 19 2.21 1.05 -15.70
CA SER A 19 2.36 -0.21 -14.97
C SER A 19 1.73 -0.20 -13.57
N GLY A 20 1.30 0.96 -13.08
CA GLY A 20 0.85 1.17 -11.70
C GLY A 20 1.98 1.36 -10.70
N LEU A 21 3.25 1.36 -11.13
CA LEU A 21 4.38 1.70 -10.28
C LEU A 21 4.48 3.21 -10.07
N MET A 22 4.95 3.62 -8.90
CA MET A 22 5.27 5.02 -8.62
C MET A 22 6.68 5.34 -9.11
N ALA A 23 6.87 6.56 -9.62
CA ALA A 23 8.18 7.13 -9.86
C ALA A 23 8.30 8.44 -9.06
N PRO A 24 9.34 8.59 -8.20
CA PRO A 24 10.39 7.62 -7.86
C PRO A 24 9.86 6.31 -7.25
N GLN A 25 10.61 5.21 -7.44
CA GLN A 25 10.17 3.87 -6.97
C GLN A 25 10.26 3.71 -5.45
N LYS A 26 11.11 4.49 -4.78
CA LYS A 26 11.17 4.55 -3.31
C LYS A 26 10.16 5.56 -2.76
N SER A 27 8.90 5.37 -3.14
CA SER A 27 7.78 6.19 -2.68
C SER A 27 6.67 5.33 -2.09
N MET A 28 5.85 5.92 -1.23
CA MET A 28 4.71 5.27 -0.60
C MET A 28 3.50 6.21 -0.62
N ALA A 29 2.35 5.70 -1.02
CA ALA A 29 1.07 6.37 -0.89
C ALA A 29 0.08 5.43 -0.20
N GLY A 30 -0.74 5.96 0.70
CA GLY A 30 -1.68 5.16 1.49
C GLY A 30 -2.74 6.02 2.15
N ILE A 31 -3.78 5.35 2.67
CA ILE A 31 -4.88 5.99 3.39
C ILE A 31 -4.66 5.78 4.88
N VAL A 32 -4.78 6.87 5.66
CA VAL A 32 -4.74 6.82 7.13
C VAL A 32 -6.15 7.02 7.67
N GLY A 33 -6.70 6.02 8.35
CA GLY A 33 -8.00 6.11 9.00
C GLY A 33 -7.88 6.75 10.39
N ILE A 34 -8.35 7.99 10.56
CA ILE A 34 -8.40 8.65 11.86
C ILE A 34 -9.46 7.97 12.74
N GLY A 35 -9.11 7.66 13.99
CA GLY A 35 -10.01 7.00 14.94
C GLY A 35 -10.26 5.51 14.68
N LYS A 36 -9.58 4.89 13.70
CA LYS A 36 -9.64 3.44 13.48
C LYS A 36 -8.35 2.75 13.93
N ARG A 37 -8.50 1.72 14.77
CA ARG A 37 -7.45 0.73 15.00
C ARG A 37 -7.79 -0.50 14.15
N ALA A 38 -7.11 -0.63 13.02
CA ALA A 38 -7.22 -1.83 12.19
C ALA A 38 -5.99 -2.71 12.43
N HIS A 39 -6.21 -3.92 12.95
CA HIS A 39 -5.16 -4.92 12.95
C HIS A 39 -4.92 -5.37 11.51
N LYS A 40 -3.69 -5.19 11.02
CA LYS A 40 -3.32 -5.70 9.71
C LYS A 40 -3.30 -7.22 9.80
N THR A 41 -4.24 -7.88 9.11
CA THR A 41 -4.26 -9.34 8.99
C THR A 41 -4.16 -9.71 7.52
N CYS A 42 -3.56 -10.86 7.24
CA CYS A 42 -3.62 -11.41 5.89
C CYS A 42 -5.04 -11.86 5.51
N LYS A 43 -5.91 -12.15 6.50
CA LYS A 43 -7.29 -12.66 6.30
C LYS A 43 -8.19 -11.62 5.63
N ASP A 44 -8.09 -10.36 6.06
CA ASP A 44 -8.91 -9.24 5.55
C ASP A 44 -8.14 -8.38 4.54
N CYS A 45 -7.04 -8.91 4.00
CA CYS A 45 -6.19 -8.18 3.06
C CYS A 45 -6.86 -8.13 1.67
N MET A 46 -6.93 -6.95 1.06
CA MET A 46 -7.44 -6.81 -0.31
C MET A 46 -6.65 -7.65 -1.34
N LEU A 47 -5.37 -7.91 -1.07
CA LEU A 47 -4.51 -8.76 -1.90
C LEU A 47 -4.59 -10.24 -1.52
N PHE A 48 -5.59 -10.70 -0.75
CA PHE A 48 -5.69 -12.08 -0.26
C PHE A 48 -5.42 -13.11 -1.38
N LYS A 49 -6.06 -12.96 -2.55
CA LYS A 49 -5.95 -13.92 -3.67
C LYS A 49 -4.63 -13.83 -4.45
N SER A 50 -3.96 -12.68 -4.46
CA SER A 50 -2.81 -12.40 -5.34
C SER A 50 -1.50 -12.05 -4.61
N CYS A 51 -1.49 -12.01 -3.28
CA CYS A 51 -0.33 -11.62 -2.49
C CYS A 51 0.81 -12.66 -2.58
N VAL A 52 1.96 -12.23 -3.12
CA VAL A 52 3.19 -13.04 -3.24
C VAL A 52 3.74 -13.46 -1.87
N TYR A 53 3.76 -12.55 -0.89
CA TYR A 53 4.23 -12.84 0.46
C TYR A 53 3.44 -13.97 1.13
N ARG A 54 2.12 -14.01 0.91
CA ARG A 54 1.27 -15.08 1.43
C ARG A 54 1.58 -16.43 0.78
N LYS A 55 1.86 -16.45 -0.52
CA LYS A 55 2.25 -17.66 -1.25
C LYS A 55 3.56 -18.23 -0.72
N GLU A 56 4.45 -17.36 -0.24
CA GLU A 56 5.73 -17.71 0.39
C GLU A 56 5.62 -17.99 1.90
N GLY A 57 4.41 -17.95 2.47
CA GLY A 57 4.20 -18.19 3.90
C GLY A 57 4.64 -17.04 4.82
N THR A 58 4.82 -15.83 4.29
CA THR A 58 5.24 -14.64 5.05
C THR A 58 4.18 -13.50 5.00
N THR A 59 4.41 -12.44 5.77
CA THR A 59 3.52 -11.27 5.85
C THR A 59 4.19 -10.02 5.29
N CYS A 60 3.46 -9.22 4.52
CA CYS A 60 3.95 -7.95 3.96
C CYS A 60 3.92 -6.78 4.96
N PHE A 61 3.34 -6.98 6.15
CA PHE A 61 3.33 -6.00 7.22
C PHE A 61 4.25 -6.44 8.35
N ARG A 62 4.87 -5.46 9.01
CA ARG A 62 5.63 -5.68 10.25
C ARG A 62 4.64 -5.85 11.40
N SER A 63 4.78 -6.93 12.16
CA SER A 63 4.10 -7.07 13.45
C SER A 63 4.73 -6.07 14.42
N GLU A 64 3.94 -5.24 15.09
CA GLU A 64 4.43 -4.27 16.09
C GLU A 64 5.00 -4.96 17.36
N ASN A 65 4.97 -6.28 17.45
CA ASN A 65 5.53 -7.07 18.57
C ASN A 65 6.90 -7.71 18.26
N ARG A 66 7.78 -7.08 17.46
CA ARG A 66 9.14 -7.58 17.21
C ARG A 66 10.20 -6.50 17.19
#